data_AF-A0A8C1IB83-F1
#
_entry.id   AF-A0A8C1IB83-F1
#
_cell.length_a   1.000
_cell.length_b   1.000
_cell.length_c   1.000
_cell.angle_alpha   90.00
_cell.angle_beta   90.00
_cell.angle_gamma   90.00
#
_symmetry.space_group_name_H-M   'P 1'
#
loop_
_entity.id
_entity.type
_entity.pdbx_description
1 polymer ?
#
loop_
_entity_poly.entity_id
_entity_poly.type
_entity_poly.pdbx_seq_one_letter_code
_entity_poly.pdbx_strand_id
1 'polypeptide(L)'
;MKISVAFCHFIVPDPGGQKRDQSPAEKVFGRQLSEPGRFAYAGLCGVSLGQLFQGPEQKRFRETYLKGLVQWLDLDESVMPVMQAFLAGLGFEGTDTFLSILHAEPLLRAGALPITQDLVSFSVKDGHYDARARVLIRHVSCLLRVTQQQLEDFEETLGEKLREAVEESEEESSRRQKKERGRKLRRYLLIGLATVGGGTVIGVTGGLAAPLVAAGAGAVLGAGGAAVLGSATGIAIIASLFGAAGAGLTGYKMNKRVGAIEEFEFLPMSSGKHLHLTIAVTGWLCSGKYSSFQAPWSSLGACGEQYCLKWESRYLLDLGSILDSLWDGLVSVVAQEALKYTVLSGIVTALTWPASLLAVASVIDNPWGVCLSRSAEVGKHLAQVLRSQQQGKRPVSLIGFSLGARVIYFCLEELANDQGSEGVVEDVVLLGAPVDGSEKAWQRLSKVVAGKIVNGYCRGDWLLGFLYRSSSVQLSVAGLQPINSQDRKIINVDLSSVVSKCMCAMSIKSLLFLVGIQFPGWNSNYSTQWHDIIISQSQSLISFQLAKI
;
A
#
# COMPACT_ATOMS: atom_id res chain seq x y z
N MET A 1 -26.75 -9.99 28.02
CA MET A 1 -27.51 -9.30 26.96
C MET A 1 -26.60 -9.26 25.73
N LYS A 2 -26.64 -10.30 24.90
CA LYS A 2 -25.81 -10.49 23.70
C LYS A 2 -26.65 -10.06 22.50
N ILE A 3 -26.23 -9.03 21.78
CA ILE A 3 -26.87 -8.62 20.52
C ILE A 3 -26.14 -9.36 19.41
N SER A 4 -26.79 -10.40 18.89
CA SER A 4 -26.41 -11.10 17.67
C SER A 4 -27.05 -10.33 16.51
N VAL A 5 -26.23 -9.69 15.68
CA VAL A 5 -26.71 -9.02 14.46
C VAL A 5 -26.72 -10.07 13.35
N ALA A 6 -27.91 -10.60 13.09
CA ALA A 6 -28.18 -11.44 11.94
C ALA A 6 -28.10 -10.60 10.66
N PHE A 7 -27.13 -10.87 9.80
CA PHE A 7 -27.11 -10.31 8.45
C PHE A 7 -28.13 -11.06 7.58
N CYS A 8 -29.03 -10.28 7.01
CA CYS A 8 -30.21 -10.72 6.27
C CYS A 8 -29.82 -11.34 4.92
N HIS A 9 -30.17 -12.62 4.74
CA HIS A 9 -30.39 -13.20 3.42
C HIS A 9 -31.60 -12.52 2.78
N PHE A 10 -31.40 -11.76 1.69
CA PHE A 10 -32.48 -11.41 0.77
C PHE A 10 -32.22 -12.09 -0.58
N ILE A 11 -32.69 -13.33 -0.70
CA ILE A 11 -33.08 -13.92 -1.98
C ILE A 11 -34.60 -13.92 -1.96
N VAL A 12 -35.22 -13.18 -2.88
CA VAL A 12 -36.68 -13.26 -3.11
C VAL A 12 -36.98 -14.66 -3.66
N PRO A 13 -37.91 -15.44 -3.07
CA PRO A 13 -38.32 -16.71 -3.64
C PRO A 13 -39.33 -16.45 -4.76
N ASP A 14 -38.98 -16.80 -6.00
CA ASP A 14 -39.93 -16.95 -7.10
C ASP A 14 -40.56 -18.36 -7.00
N PRO A 15 -41.90 -18.53 -7.00
CA PRO A 15 -42.52 -19.83 -6.85
C PRO A 15 -42.56 -20.55 -8.21
N GLY A 16 -41.73 -21.59 -8.34
CA GLY A 16 -41.96 -22.65 -9.33
C GLY A 16 -41.52 -22.34 -10.76
N GLY A 17 -40.22 -22.46 -11.01
CA GLY A 17 -39.66 -22.54 -12.36
C GLY A 17 -38.40 -23.42 -12.34
N GLN A 18 -38.31 -24.39 -13.26
CA GLN A 18 -37.21 -25.35 -13.37
C GLN A 18 -35.83 -24.67 -13.32
N LYS A 19 -34.97 -25.09 -12.39
CA LYS A 19 -33.54 -24.71 -12.36
C LYS A 19 -32.88 -25.14 -13.67
N ARG A 20 -32.67 -24.20 -14.59
CA ARG A 20 -31.65 -24.32 -15.62
C ARG A 20 -30.31 -24.07 -14.95
N ASP A 21 -29.41 -25.04 -15.01
CA ASP A 21 -28.02 -24.86 -14.62
C ASP A 21 -27.40 -23.76 -15.49
N GLN A 22 -27.30 -22.57 -14.93
CA GLN A 22 -26.64 -21.41 -15.52
C GLN A 22 -25.12 -21.58 -15.44
N SER A 23 -24.42 -21.21 -16.52
CA SER A 23 -22.99 -21.47 -16.69
C SER A 23 -22.15 -20.59 -15.74
N PRO A 24 -20.91 -20.99 -15.38
CA PRO A 24 -20.04 -20.19 -14.48
C PRO A 24 -19.75 -18.75 -14.96
N ALA A 25 -19.96 -18.47 -16.26
CA ALA A 25 -19.75 -17.17 -16.89
C ALA A 25 -20.83 -16.11 -16.53
N GLU A 26 -21.97 -16.50 -15.97
CA GLU A 26 -23.08 -15.61 -15.55
C GLU A 26 -22.86 -14.98 -14.14
N LYS A 27 -21.74 -15.24 -13.47
CA LYS A 27 -21.47 -14.78 -12.08
C LYS A 27 -20.70 -13.46 -11.95
N VAL A 28 -20.32 -12.81 -13.05
CA VAL A 28 -19.63 -11.51 -13.02
C VAL A 28 -20.67 -10.39 -12.90
N PHE A 29 -20.60 -9.58 -11.84
CA PHE A 29 -21.58 -8.50 -11.60
C PHE A 29 -21.60 -7.52 -12.78
N GLY A 30 -20.43 -7.13 -13.29
CA GLY A 30 -20.33 -6.20 -14.41
C GLY A 30 -21.08 -6.64 -15.67
N ARG A 31 -21.28 -7.95 -15.88
CA ARG A 31 -22.04 -8.49 -17.04
C ARG A 31 -23.55 -8.43 -16.87
N GLN A 32 -24.03 -8.23 -15.65
CA GLN A 32 -25.47 -8.15 -15.32
C GLN A 32 -26.04 -6.75 -15.56
N LEU A 33 -25.16 -5.74 -15.71
CA LEU A 33 -25.56 -4.37 -16.05
C LEU A 33 -26.14 -4.29 -17.46
N SER A 34 -27.00 -3.29 -17.69
CA SER A 34 -27.49 -3.01 -19.05
C SER A 34 -26.32 -2.67 -20.00
N GLU A 35 -26.51 -2.82 -21.31
CA GLU A 35 -25.47 -2.46 -22.29
C GLU A 35 -24.98 -0.99 -22.15
N PRO A 36 -25.87 0.02 -22.00
CA PRO A 36 -25.46 1.37 -21.62
C PRO A 36 -24.67 1.44 -20.30
N GLY A 37 -25.08 0.68 -19.27
CA GLY A 37 -24.40 0.63 -17.99
C GLY A 37 -22.98 0.05 -18.09
N ARG A 38 -22.80 -1.02 -18.86
CA ARG A 38 -21.49 -1.64 -19.14
C ARG A 38 -20.57 -0.68 -19.88
N PHE A 39 -21.10 0.01 -20.90
CA PHE A 39 -20.35 1.03 -21.63
C PHE A 39 -19.96 2.20 -20.72
N ALA A 40 -20.88 2.71 -19.90
CA ALA A 40 -20.61 3.80 -18.97
C ALA A 40 -19.58 3.42 -17.91
N TYR A 41 -19.63 2.18 -17.41
CA TYR A 41 -18.63 1.64 -16.48
C TYR A 41 -17.24 1.59 -17.11
N ALA A 42 -17.10 1.00 -18.30
CA ALA A 42 -15.83 0.98 -19.03
C ALA A 42 -15.33 2.39 -19.38
N GLY A 43 -16.23 3.27 -19.82
CA GLY A 43 -15.95 4.66 -20.18
C GLY A 43 -15.44 5.47 -19.00
N LEU A 44 -16.09 5.36 -17.83
CA LEU A 44 -15.67 6.01 -16.59
C LEU A 44 -14.26 5.57 -16.19
N CYS A 45 -13.97 4.26 -16.25
CA CYS A 45 -12.63 3.74 -15.98
C CYS A 45 -11.60 4.21 -17.03
N GLY A 46 -11.96 4.25 -18.31
CA GLY A 46 -11.09 4.74 -19.39
C GLY A 46 -10.71 6.20 -19.22
N VAL A 47 -11.68 7.08 -18.97
CA VAL A 47 -11.45 8.50 -18.71
C VAL A 47 -10.62 8.70 -17.43
N SER A 48 -10.92 7.94 -16.37
CA SER A 48 -10.16 7.99 -15.11
C SER A 48 -8.71 7.53 -15.27
N LEU A 49 -8.45 6.45 -16.02
CA LEU A 49 -7.12 5.96 -16.35
C LEU A 49 -6.33 7.01 -17.16
N GLY A 50 -6.98 7.61 -18.16
CA GLY A 50 -6.42 8.67 -18.98
C GLY A 50 -5.98 9.87 -18.15
N GLN A 51 -6.84 10.27 -17.21
CA GLN A 51 -6.54 11.33 -16.26
C GLN A 51 -5.41 10.96 -15.32
N LEU A 52 -5.52 9.85 -14.57
CA LEU A 52 -4.65 9.47 -13.43
C LEU A 52 -3.22 9.14 -13.85
N PHE A 53 -3.05 8.43 -14.96
CA PHE A 53 -1.76 7.89 -15.37
C PHE A 53 -1.32 8.48 -16.70
N GLN A 54 -0.72 9.67 -16.64
CA GLN A 54 -0.17 10.34 -17.81
C GLN A 54 1.26 9.90 -18.11
N GLY A 55 1.69 10.05 -19.36
CA GLY A 55 3.05 9.76 -19.81
C GLY A 55 3.24 8.40 -20.50
N PRO A 56 4.38 8.22 -21.19
CA PRO A 56 4.65 7.03 -22.00
C PRO A 56 4.84 5.76 -21.18
N GLU A 57 5.45 5.86 -19.98
CA GLU A 57 5.72 4.74 -19.06
C GLU A 57 4.41 3.99 -18.69
N GLN A 58 3.32 4.74 -18.56
CA GLN A 58 2.03 4.21 -18.11
C GLN A 58 1.13 3.75 -19.28
N LYS A 59 1.53 4.01 -20.53
CA LYS A 59 0.72 3.70 -21.73
C LYS A 59 0.35 2.21 -21.79
N ARG A 60 1.35 1.34 -21.63
CA ARG A 60 1.17 -0.11 -21.70
C ARG A 60 0.17 -0.62 -20.66
N PHE A 61 0.28 -0.13 -19.41
CA PHE A 61 -0.64 -0.49 -18.34
C PHE A 61 -2.07 -0.06 -18.68
N ARG A 62 -2.28 1.21 -19.05
CA ARG A 62 -3.61 1.75 -19.37
C ARG A 62 -4.32 0.98 -20.47
N GLU A 63 -3.61 0.70 -21.58
CA GLU A 63 -4.17 -0.01 -22.74
C GLU A 63 -4.52 -1.45 -22.39
N THR A 64 -3.61 -2.15 -21.70
CA THR A 64 -3.82 -3.55 -21.30
C THR A 64 -4.96 -3.68 -20.29
N TYR A 65 -4.99 -2.80 -19.29
CA TYR A 65 -6.01 -2.80 -18.25
C TYR A 65 -7.40 -2.51 -18.83
N LEU A 66 -7.53 -1.47 -19.65
CA LEU A 66 -8.83 -1.11 -20.23
C LEU A 66 -9.33 -2.18 -21.21
N LYS A 67 -8.45 -2.74 -22.05
CA LYS A 67 -8.81 -3.86 -22.93
C LYS A 67 -9.29 -5.06 -22.12
N GLY A 68 -8.58 -5.40 -21.04
CA GLY A 68 -8.99 -6.46 -20.13
C GLY A 68 -10.35 -6.20 -19.49
N LEU A 69 -10.65 -4.95 -19.14
CA LEU A 69 -11.93 -4.55 -18.53
C LEU A 69 -13.08 -4.65 -19.54
N VAL A 70 -12.89 -4.20 -20.78
CA VAL A 70 -13.89 -4.35 -21.87
C VAL A 70 -14.26 -5.81 -22.07
N GLN A 71 -13.27 -6.71 -22.06
CA GLN A 71 -13.49 -8.15 -22.17
C GLN A 71 -14.15 -8.75 -20.91
N TRP A 72 -13.81 -8.24 -19.73
CA TRP A 72 -14.44 -8.63 -18.47
C TRP A 72 -15.95 -8.32 -18.48
N LEU A 73 -16.31 -7.15 -18.99
CA LEU A 73 -17.69 -6.67 -19.11
C LEU A 73 -18.46 -7.24 -20.30
N ASP A 74 -17.82 -8.06 -21.14
CA ASP A 74 -18.47 -8.66 -22.32
C ASP A 74 -19.01 -7.59 -23.29
N LEU A 75 -18.23 -6.53 -23.49
CA LEU A 75 -18.49 -5.49 -24.48
C LEU A 75 -17.88 -5.87 -25.83
N ASP A 76 -18.53 -5.46 -26.92
CA ASP A 76 -18.04 -5.71 -28.27
C ASP A 76 -16.74 -4.95 -28.56
N GLU A 77 -15.80 -5.56 -29.30
CA GLU A 77 -14.49 -4.97 -29.60
C GLU A 77 -14.62 -3.67 -30.44
N SER A 78 -15.77 -3.40 -31.08
CA SER A 78 -16.06 -2.14 -31.77
C SER A 78 -16.05 -0.91 -30.86
N VAL A 79 -16.17 -1.07 -29.53
CA VAL A 79 -16.08 0.05 -28.58
C VAL A 79 -14.63 0.48 -28.32
N MET A 80 -13.65 -0.36 -28.66
CA MET A 80 -12.24 -0.12 -28.34
C MET A 80 -11.66 1.19 -28.90
N PRO A 81 -11.97 1.64 -30.13
CA PRO A 81 -11.52 2.94 -30.62
C PRO A 81 -12.02 4.11 -29.76
N VAL A 82 -13.26 4.03 -29.25
CA VAL A 82 -13.82 5.04 -28.35
C VAL A 82 -13.14 4.98 -26.98
N MET A 83 -12.90 3.77 -26.46
CA MET A 83 -12.18 3.56 -25.21
C MET A 83 -10.73 4.08 -25.28
N GLN A 84 -10.06 3.91 -26.42
CA GLN A 84 -8.73 4.48 -26.67
C GLN A 84 -8.74 6.01 -26.73
N ALA A 85 -9.79 6.61 -27.29
CA ALA A 85 -9.97 8.06 -27.24
C ALA A 85 -10.09 8.55 -25.79
N PHE A 86 -10.85 7.85 -24.94
CA PHE A 86 -10.94 8.15 -23.51
C PHE A 86 -9.59 8.06 -22.78
N LEU A 87 -8.80 7.02 -23.07
CA LEU A 87 -7.43 6.89 -22.52
C LEU A 87 -6.50 8.03 -22.95
N ALA A 88 -6.69 8.57 -24.15
CA ALA A 88 -5.94 9.71 -24.66
C ALA A 88 -6.33 11.04 -23.98
N GLY A 89 -7.35 11.03 -23.11
CA GLY A 89 -7.84 12.21 -22.40
C GLY A 89 -9.01 12.92 -23.09
N LEU A 90 -9.56 12.34 -24.16
CA LEU A 90 -10.78 12.84 -24.78
C LEU A 90 -11.99 12.38 -23.96
N GLY A 91 -13.10 13.12 -23.97
CA GLY A 91 -14.33 12.71 -23.28
C GLY A 91 -14.34 12.93 -21.76
N PHE A 92 -13.44 13.76 -21.22
CA PHE A 92 -13.47 14.16 -19.81
C PHE A 92 -14.82 14.75 -19.39
N GLU A 93 -15.39 15.60 -20.24
CA GLU A 93 -16.72 16.21 -20.07
C GLU A 93 -17.86 15.16 -19.98
N GLY A 94 -17.63 13.94 -20.47
CA GLY A 94 -18.58 12.84 -20.40
C GLY A 94 -18.64 12.12 -19.06
N THR A 95 -17.78 12.48 -18.09
CA THR A 95 -17.73 11.82 -16.77
C THR A 95 -19.09 11.88 -16.06
N ASP A 96 -19.74 13.05 -16.04
CA ASP A 96 -21.05 13.23 -15.42
C ASP A 96 -22.14 12.42 -16.13
N THR A 97 -22.03 12.27 -17.46
CA THR A 97 -22.93 11.43 -18.26
C THR A 97 -22.79 9.97 -17.88
N PHE A 98 -21.56 9.46 -17.74
CA PHE A 98 -21.33 8.08 -17.30
C PHE A 98 -21.86 7.84 -15.89
N LEU A 99 -21.61 8.77 -14.96
CA LEU A 99 -22.14 8.69 -13.60
C LEU A 99 -23.67 8.69 -13.61
N SER A 100 -24.31 9.52 -14.42
CA SER A 100 -25.77 9.59 -14.55
C SER A 100 -26.36 8.28 -15.06
N ILE A 101 -25.73 7.65 -16.07
CA ILE A 101 -26.15 6.34 -16.59
C ILE A 101 -26.02 5.27 -15.50
N LEU A 102 -24.89 5.23 -14.78
CA LEU A 102 -24.67 4.26 -13.70
C LEU A 102 -25.63 4.48 -12.53
N HIS A 103 -25.97 5.72 -12.19
CA HIS A 103 -26.97 6.03 -11.16
C HIS A 103 -28.39 5.62 -11.58
N ALA A 104 -28.69 5.58 -12.88
CA ALA A 104 -29.98 5.12 -13.40
C ALA A 104 -30.12 3.58 -13.42
N GLU A 105 -29.03 2.83 -13.25
CA GLU A 105 -29.05 1.36 -13.27
C GLU A 105 -29.88 0.78 -12.11
N PRO A 106 -30.87 -0.09 -12.39
CA PRO A 106 -31.71 -0.70 -11.34
C PRO A 106 -30.91 -1.48 -10.29
N LEU A 107 -29.80 -2.12 -10.71
CA LEU A 107 -28.94 -2.92 -9.85
C LEU A 107 -28.11 -2.08 -8.87
N LEU A 108 -27.96 -0.77 -9.11
CA LEU A 108 -27.14 0.14 -8.31
C LEU A 108 -27.97 1.09 -7.44
N ARG A 109 -29.29 0.89 -7.39
CA ARG A 109 -30.23 1.72 -6.61
C ARG A 109 -29.92 1.73 -5.11
N ALA A 110 -29.38 0.64 -4.57
CA ALA A 110 -28.98 0.52 -3.17
C ALA A 110 -27.57 1.09 -2.88
N GLY A 111 -26.83 1.49 -3.92
CA GLY A 111 -25.46 2.00 -3.83
C GLY A 111 -24.54 1.37 -4.88
N ALA A 112 -23.42 2.05 -5.14
CA ALA A 112 -22.46 1.66 -6.17
C ALA A 112 -21.31 0.75 -5.69
N LEU A 113 -21.41 0.23 -4.46
CA LEU A 113 -20.43 -0.71 -3.90
C LEU A 113 -20.21 -1.96 -4.80
N PRO A 114 -21.24 -2.55 -5.45
CA PRO A 114 -21.02 -3.70 -6.34
C PRO A 114 -20.06 -3.43 -7.51
N ILE A 115 -20.02 -2.20 -8.06
CA ILE A 115 -19.03 -1.82 -9.08
C ILE A 115 -17.63 -1.88 -8.50
N THR A 116 -17.45 -1.33 -7.29
CA THR A 116 -16.14 -1.33 -6.61
C THR A 116 -15.65 -2.75 -6.36
N GLN A 117 -16.55 -3.63 -5.89
CA GLN A 117 -16.24 -5.04 -5.65
C GLN A 117 -15.88 -5.78 -6.95
N ASP A 118 -16.62 -5.50 -8.03
CA ASP A 118 -16.36 -6.07 -9.35
C ASP A 118 -14.99 -5.64 -9.91
N LEU A 119 -14.61 -4.35 -9.77
CA LEU A 119 -13.29 -3.87 -10.16
C LEU A 119 -12.16 -4.51 -9.38
N VAL A 120 -12.32 -4.70 -8.06
CA VAL A 120 -11.32 -5.39 -7.22
C VAL A 120 -11.18 -6.84 -7.68
N SER A 121 -12.30 -7.56 -7.87
CA SER A 121 -12.28 -8.93 -8.38
C SER A 121 -11.61 -9.03 -9.75
N PHE A 122 -11.92 -8.11 -10.67
CA PHE A 122 -11.27 -8.01 -11.99
C PHE A 122 -9.76 -7.79 -11.85
N SER A 123 -9.35 -6.89 -10.97
CA SER A 123 -7.94 -6.52 -10.79
C SER A 123 -7.11 -7.62 -10.13
N VAL A 124 -7.74 -8.53 -9.38
CA VAL A 124 -7.07 -9.59 -8.61
C VAL A 124 -7.14 -10.94 -9.33
N LYS A 125 -7.95 -11.08 -10.40
CA LYS A 125 -8.24 -12.36 -11.08
C LYS A 125 -7.00 -13.17 -11.51
N ASP A 126 -5.91 -12.49 -11.86
CA ASP A 126 -4.67 -13.09 -12.34
C ASP A 126 -3.64 -13.32 -11.22
N GLY A 127 -4.02 -13.10 -9.95
CA GLY A 127 -3.13 -13.22 -8.80
C GLY A 127 -2.09 -12.11 -8.71
N HIS A 128 -2.33 -10.98 -9.35
CA HIS A 128 -1.49 -9.79 -9.29
C HIS A 128 -2.35 -8.55 -9.12
N TYR A 129 -2.21 -7.87 -8.00
CA TYR A 129 -2.91 -6.64 -7.73
C TYR A 129 -1.96 -5.44 -7.86
N ASP A 130 -2.07 -4.72 -8.97
CA ASP A 130 -1.22 -3.58 -9.30
C ASP A 130 -1.65 -2.33 -8.49
N ALA A 131 -0.68 -1.57 -7.98
CA ALA A 131 -0.94 -0.35 -7.23
C ALA A 131 -1.72 0.70 -8.03
N ARG A 132 -1.50 0.78 -9.35
CA ARG A 132 -2.24 1.68 -10.24
C ARG A 132 -3.70 1.26 -10.39
N ALA A 133 -3.97 -0.05 -10.39
CA ALA A 133 -5.34 -0.56 -10.40
C ALA A 133 -6.06 -0.17 -9.11
N ARG A 134 -5.42 -0.33 -7.94
CA ARG A 134 -6.01 0.11 -6.66
C ARG A 134 -6.27 1.61 -6.59
N VAL A 135 -5.35 2.44 -7.10
CA VAL A 135 -5.56 3.90 -7.20
C VAL A 135 -6.73 4.26 -8.11
N LEU A 136 -6.87 3.57 -9.25
CA LEU A 136 -8.03 3.73 -10.13
C LEU A 136 -9.32 3.36 -9.40
N ILE A 137 -9.35 2.23 -8.70
CA ILE A 137 -10.50 1.76 -7.94
C ILE A 137 -10.89 2.81 -6.90
N ARG A 138 -9.94 3.28 -6.08
CA ARG A 138 -10.18 4.33 -5.08
C ARG A 138 -10.76 5.59 -5.70
N HIS A 139 -10.27 6.01 -6.86
CA HIS A 139 -10.78 7.17 -7.58
C HIS A 139 -12.20 6.97 -8.09
N VAL A 140 -12.49 5.85 -8.77
CA VAL A 140 -13.82 5.52 -9.30
C VAL A 140 -14.83 5.31 -8.18
N SER A 141 -14.45 4.62 -7.10
CA SER A 141 -15.24 4.48 -5.88
C SER A 141 -15.61 5.84 -5.29
N CYS A 142 -14.65 6.77 -5.22
CA CYS A 142 -14.91 8.12 -4.75
C CYS A 142 -15.91 8.88 -5.64
N LEU A 143 -15.76 8.80 -6.97
CA LEU A 143 -16.73 9.38 -7.92
C LEU A 143 -18.13 8.79 -7.75
N LEU A 144 -18.22 7.50 -7.46
CA LEU A 144 -19.47 6.77 -7.21
C LEU A 144 -19.99 6.89 -5.77
N ARG A 145 -19.36 7.74 -4.94
CA ARG A 145 -19.71 7.98 -3.53
C ARG A 145 -19.64 6.73 -2.64
N VAL A 146 -18.78 5.77 -3.00
CA VAL A 146 -18.41 4.64 -2.14
C VAL A 146 -17.27 5.11 -1.23
N THR A 147 -17.40 4.87 0.07
CA THR A 147 -16.39 5.32 1.03
C THR A 147 -15.13 4.44 0.96
N GLN A 148 -13.98 5.02 1.30
CA GLN A 148 -12.72 4.28 1.36
C GLN A 148 -12.81 3.09 2.33
N GLN A 149 -13.49 3.26 3.46
CA GLN A 149 -13.69 2.21 4.45
C GLN A 149 -14.42 0.99 3.84
N GLN A 150 -15.45 1.22 3.01
CA GLN A 150 -16.18 0.11 2.36
C GLN A 150 -15.30 -0.68 1.39
N LEU A 151 -14.33 -0.04 0.74
CA LEU A 151 -13.34 -0.72 -0.11
C LEU A 151 -12.38 -1.55 0.75
N GLU A 152 -11.83 -0.95 1.82
CA GLU A 152 -10.89 -1.63 2.73
C GLU A 152 -11.55 -2.83 3.43
N ASP A 153 -12.79 -2.69 3.92
CA ASP A 153 -13.56 -3.79 4.52
C ASP A 153 -13.76 -4.95 3.53
N PHE A 154 -13.97 -4.65 2.25
CA PHE A 154 -14.10 -5.66 1.20
C PHE A 154 -12.76 -6.33 0.86
N GLU A 155 -11.68 -5.56 0.76
CA GLU A 155 -10.33 -6.08 0.53
C GLU A 155 -9.86 -6.97 1.69
N GLU A 156 -10.20 -6.61 2.93
CA GLU A 156 -9.96 -7.43 4.12
C GLU A 156 -10.78 -8.72 4.07
N THR A 157 -12.09 -8.62 3.80
CA THR A 157 -12.96 -9.80 3.69
C THR A 157 -12.48 -10.76 2.59
N LEU A 158 -12.02 -10.23 1.46
CA LEU A 158 -11.47 -11.04 0.38
C LEU A 158 -10.13 -11.65 0.79
N GLY A 159 -9.26 -10.90 1.46
CA GLY A 159 -7.99 -11.39 1.98
C GLY A 159 -8.15 -12.53 2.98
N GLU A 160 -9.06 -12.40 3.94
CA GLU A 160 -9.36 -13.43 4.94
C GLU A 160 -9.95 -14.69 4.30
N LYS A 161 -10.90 -14.56 3.35
CA LYS A 161 -11.44 -15.70 2.61
C LYS A 161 -10.37 -16.45 1.80
N LEU A 162 -9.43 -15.71 1.21
CA LEU A 162 -8.30 -16.32 0.50
C LEU A 162 -7.35 -17.03 1.48
N ARG A 163 -7.15 -16.51 2.70
CA ARG A 163 -6.34 -17.18 3.74
C ARG A 163 -6.99 -18.48 4.21
N GLU A 164 -8.26 -18.43 4.60
CA GLU A 164 -9.00 -19.62 5.06
C GLU A 164 -8.95 -20.74 4.02
N ALA A 165 -9.10 -20.39 2.74
CA ALA A 165 -9.03 -21.39 1.67
C ALA A 165 -7.64 -22.01 1.46
N VAL A 166 -6.55 -21.30 1.79
CA VAL A 166 -5.20 -21.88 1.80
C VAL A 166 -5.06 -22.86 2.95
N GLU A 167 -5.47 -22.48 4.15
CA GLU A 167 -5.38 -23.33 5.34
C GLU A 167 -6.16 -24.63 5.11
N GLU A 168 -7.39 -24.54 4.58
CA GLU A 168 -8.19 -25.71 4.21
C GLU A 168 -7.52 -26.58 3.14
N SER A 169 -6.93 -25.97 2.11
CA SER A 169 -6.25 -26.70 1.03
C SER A 169 -4.96 -27.39 1.50
N GLU A 170 -4.15 -26.72 2.33
CA GLU A 170 -2.94 -27.29 2.92
C GLU A 170 -3.28 -28.45 3.84
N GLU A 171 -4.30 -28.30 4.68
CA GLU A 171 -4.80 -29.39 5.51
C GLU A 171 -5.29 -30.57 4.66
N GLU A 172 -6.07 -30.31 3.61
CA GLU A 172 -6.57 -31.37 2.75
C GLU A 172 -5.42 -32.07 1.99
N SER A 173 -4.46 -31.31 1.48
CA SER A 173 -3.27 -31.83 0.80
C SER A 173 -2.42 -32.69 1.74
N SER A 174 -2.23 -32.27 2.99
CA SER A 174 -1.47 -33.03 4.00
C SER A 174 -2.21 -34.31 4.40
N ARG A 175 -3.54 -34.27 4.52
CA ARG A 175 -4.39 -35.46 4.76
C ARG A 175 -4.33 -36.42 3.57
N ARG A 176 -4.39 -35.91 2.33
CA ARG A 176 -4.24 -36.71 1.10
C ARG A 176 -2.84 -37.32 1.01
N GLN A 177 -1.78 -36.56 1.28
CA GLN A 177 -0.40 -37.07 1.32
C GLN A 177 -0.20 -38.13 2.40
N LYS A 178 -0.76 -37.96 3.61
CA LYS A 178 -0.71 -38.98 4.67
C LYS A 178 -1.44 -40.27 4.25
N LYS A 179 -2.63 -40.16 3.63
CA LYS A 179 -3.36 -41.32 3.07
C LYS A 179 -2.59 -41.99 1.94
N GLU A 180 -1.97 -41.23 1.05
CA GLU A 180 -1.14 -41.76 -0.04
C GLU A 180 0.13 -42.43 0.47
N ARG A 181 0.83 -41.84 1.46
CA ARG A 181 1.98 -42.46 2.13
C ARG A 181 1.59 -43.75 2.82
N GLY A 182 0.46 -43.78 3.53
CA GLY A 182 -0.10 -45.00 4.13
C GLY A 182 -0.46 -46.07 3.10
N ARG A 183 -1.04 -45.67 1.96
CA ARG A 183 -1.37 -46.59 0.85
C ARG A 183 -0.11 -47.13 0.16
N LYS A 184 0.91 -46.28 -0.05
CA LYS A 184 2.22 -46.68 -0.59
C LYS A 184 2.93 -47.63 0.38
N LEU A 185 2.95 -47.32 1.67
CA LEU A 185 3.54 -48.17 2.70
C LEU A 185 2.83 -49.54 2.78
N ARG A 186 1.49 -49.56 2.76
CA ARG A 186 0.70 -50.80 2.71
C ARG A 186 0.96 -51.61 1.44
N ARG A 187 1.15 -50.94 0.29
CA ARG A 187 1.50 -51.59 -0.99
C ARG A 187 2.91 -52.20 -0.94
N TYR A 188 3.90 -51.48 -0.42
CA TYR A 188 5.26 -52.00 -0.22
C TYR A 188 5.31 -53.13 0.81
N LEU A 189 4.52 -53.03 1.89
CA LEU A 189 4.40 -54.08 2.90
C LEU A 189 3.75 -55.36 2.31
N LEU A 190 2.73 -55.22 1.46
CA LEU A 190 2.11 -56.35 0.74
C LEU A 190 3.07 -56.99 -0.27
N ILE A 191 3.86 -56.18 -0.98
CA ILE A 191 4.90 -56.68 -1.90
C ILE A 191 6.01 -57.40 -1.10
N GLY A 192 6.39 -56.90 0.08
CA GLY A 192 7.35 -57.55 0.98
C GLY A 192 6.80 -58.77 1.74
N LEU A 193 5.48 -58.89 1.90
CA LEU A 193 4.83 -60.09 2.43
C LEU A 193 4.75 -61.21 1.38
N ALA A 194 4.56 -60.86 0.10
CA ALA A 194 4.55 -61.83 -1.00
C ALA A 194 5.92 -62.49 -1.24
N THR A 195 7.02 -61.92 -0.72
CA THR A 195 8.37 -62.51 -0.83
C THR A 195 8.66 -63.63 0.17
N VAL A 196 7.82 -63.86 1.18
CA VAL A 196 8.05 -64.94 2.17
C VAL A 196 7.44 -66.28 1.74
N GLY A 197 6.69 -66.33 0.64
CA GLY A 197 6.04 -67.55 0.18
C GLY A 197 5.83 -67.64 -1.33
N GLY A 198 6.93 -67.64 -2.10
CA GLY A 198 6.96 -68.24 -3.44
C GLY A 198 6.39 -67.42 -4.61
N GLY A 199 7.26 -66.62 -5.25
CA GLY A 199 7.38 -66.56 -6.72
C GLY A 199 6.50 -65.59 -7.50
N THR A 200 7.06 -64.44 -7.90
CA THR A 200 7.24 -64.01 -9.32
C THR A 200 7.98 -62.67 -9.34
N VAL A 201 9.10 -62.60 -10.07
CA VAL A 201 9.85 -61.36 -10.31
C VAL A 201 9.19 -60.65 -11.49
N ILE A 202 8.46 -59.54 -11.25
CA ILE A 202 8.03 -58.63 -12.32
C ILE A 202 8.99 -57.45 -12.33
N GLY A 203 9.64 -57.31 -13.49
CA GLY A 203 10.79 -56.46 -13.76
C GLY A 203 10.56 -54.99 -13.45
N VAL A 204 11.56 -54.42 -12.78
CA VAL A 204 11.85 -53.00 -12.73
C VAL A 204 12.45 -52.62 -14.08
N THR A 205 11.71 -51.96 -14.95
CA THR A 205 12.21 -51.04 -15.98
C THR A 205 11.03 -50.41 -16.74
N GLY A 206 10.81 -49.10 -16.58
CA GLY A 206 9.96 -48.36 -17.52
C GLY A 206 9.20 -47.16 -16.93
N GLY A 207 9.85 -46.00 -16.94
CA GLY A 207 9.21 -44.77 -17.43
C GLY A 207 8.20 -44.06 -16.52
N LEU A 208 8.68 -42.96 -15.94
CA LEU A 208 7.93 -41.72 -15.68
C LEU A 208 6.74 -41.52 -16.63
N ALA A 209 5.52 -41.68 -16.11
CA ALA A 209 4.30 -41.18 -16.75
C ALA A 209 3.40 -40.59 -15.66
N ALA A 210 3.60 -39.30 -15.37
CA ALA A 210 2.59 -38.52 -14.69
C ALA A 210 1.38 -38.39 -15.62
N PRO A 211 0.15 -38.74 -15.18
CA PRO A 211 -1.04 -38.42 -15.95
C PRO A 211 -1.29 -36.92 -15.87
N LEU A 212 -1.00 -36.27 -16.99
CA LEU A 212 -1.62 -35.06 -17.50
C LEU A 212 -3.15 -35.12 -17.28
N VAL A 213 -3.68 -34.24 -16.44
CA VAL A 213 -5.06 -33.76 -16.57
C VAL A 213 -4.99 -32.25 -16.75
N ALA A 214 -4.99 -31.85 -18.00
CA ALA A 214 -5.49 -30.56 -18.41
C ALA A 214 -7.00 -30.52 -18.13
N ALA A 215 -7.44 -29.66 -17.22
CA ALA A 215 -8.82 -29.21 -17.14
C ALA A 215 -8.77 -27.67 -17.10
N GLY A 216 -9.06 -27.06 -18.25
CA GLY A 216 -9.11 -25.62 -18.41
C GLY A 216 -10.41 -24.99 -17.92
N ALA A 217 -10.38 -23.65 -17.94
CA ALA A 217 -11.48 -22.68 -17.90
C ALA A 217 -12.08 -22.29 -16.54
N GLY A 218 -11.78 -21.04 -16.13
CA GLY A 218 -12.73 -20.15 -15.46
C GLY A 218 -12.57 -19.92 -13.96
N ALA A 219 -11.56 -19.15 -13.55
CA ALA A 219 -11.55 -18.56 -12.21
C ALA A 219 -12.43 -17.30 -12.20
N VAL A 220 -13.74 -17.47 -11.93
CA VAL A 220 -14.61 -16.32 -11.64
C VAL A 220 -14.70 -16.18 -10.12
N LEU A 221 -13.85 -15.32 -9.58
CA LEU A 221 -13.93 -14.85 -8.19
C LEU A 221 -15.17 -13.94 -8.07
N GLY A 222 -16.33 -14.55 -7.82
CA GLY A 222 -17.58 -13.88 -7.51
C GLY A 222 -18.35 -14.64 -6.42
N ALA A 223 -18.60 -13.96 -5.30
CA ALA A 223 -19.52 -14.20 -4.17
C ALA A 223 -19.85 -15.64 -3.65
N GLY A 224 -19.30 -16.74 -4.18
CA GLY A 224 -19.63 -18.12 -3.77
C GLY A 224 -18.51 -19.13 -4.02
N GLY A 225 -17.28 -18.82 -3.58
CA GLY A 225 -16.04 -19.37 -4.13
C GLY A 225 -15.37 -20.57 -3.43
N ALA A 226 -16.04 -21.38 -2.60
CA ALA A 226 -15.34 -22.47 -1.89
C ALA A 226 -14.74 -23.55 -2.83
N ALA A 227 -15.38 -23.84 -3.97
CA ALA A 227 -14.93 -24.92 -4.87
C ALA A 227 -13.71 -24.55 -5.76
N VAL A 228 -13.45 -23.25 -5.99
CA VAL A 228 -12.40 -22.78 -6.93
C VAL A 228 -11.05 -22.59 -6.22
N LEU A 229 -11.07 -22.27 -4.93
CA LEU A 229 -9.87 -21.95 -4.15
C LEU A 229 -9.02 -23.19 -3.81
N GLY A 230 -9.61 -24.40 -3.84
CA GLY A 230 -8.87 -25.67 -3.70
C GLY A 230 -8.21 -26.19 -4.98
N SER A 231 -8.34 -25.50 -6.11
CA SER A 231 -7.72 -25.88 -7.39
C SER A 231 -6.25 -25.44 -7.45
N ALA A 232 -5.41 -26.11 -8.25
CA ALA A 232 -4.01 -25.73 -8.44
C ALA A 232 -3.85 -24.26 -8.91
N THR A 233 -4.81 -23.75 -9.70
CA THR A 233 -4.87 -22.36 -10.15
C THR A 233 -5.23 -21.41 -9.00
N GLY A 234 -6.19 -21.75 -8.15
CA GLY A 234 -6.56 -20.96 -6.96
C GLY A 234 -5.40 -20.84 -5.97
N ILE A 235 -4.71 -21.94 -5.69
CA ILE A 235 -3.53 -21.95 -4.81
C ILE A 235 -2.39 -21.09 -5.39
N ALA A 236 -2.16 -21.15 -6.71
CA ALA A 236 -1.14 -20.34 -7.37
C ALA A 236 -1.45 -18.84 -7.30
N ILE A 237 -2.71 -18.45 -7.48
CA ILE A 237 -3.19 -17.06 -7.35
C ILE A 237 -2.98 -16.55 -5.92
N ILE A 238 -3.26 -17.36 -4.91
CA ILE A 238 -3.10 -16.94 -3.51
C ILE A 238 -1.62 -16.82 -3.13
N ALA A 239 -0.80 -17.79 -3.52
CA ALA A 239 0.64 -17.75 -3.31
C ALA A 239 1.29 -16.55 -4.02
N SER A 240 0.79 -16.15 -5.19
CA SER A 240 1.29 -14.97 -5.88
C SER A 240 0.89 -13.66 -5.18
N LEU A 241 -0.34 -13.56 -4.66
CA LEU A 241 -0.83 -12.34 -3.98
C LEU A 241 -0.19 -12.11 -2.60
N PHE A 242 0.01 -13.17 -1.81
CA PHE A 242 0.49 -13.07 -0.43
C PHE A 242 1.93 -13.52 -0.23
N GLY A 243 2.64 -13.88 -1.30
CA GLY A 243 4.01 -14.39 -1.23
C GLY A 243 4.07 -15.86 -0.83
N ALA A 244 5.29 -16.40 -0.72
CA ALA A 244 5.52 -17.82 -0.41
C ALA A 244 4.81 -18.24 0.89
N ALA A 245 4.05 -19.32 0.83
CA ALA A 245 3.24 -19.85 1.94
C ALA A 245 2.21 -18.87 2.54
N GLY A 246 1.86 -17.78 1.84
CA GLY A 246 0.88 -16.79 2.31
C GLY A 246 1.34 -15.94 3.50
N ALA A 247 2.58 -16.09 3.97
CA ALA A 247 3.11 -15.38 5.13
C ALA A 247 3.36 -13.89 4.87
N GLY A 248 3.51 -13.47 3.61
CA GLY A 248 3.88 -12.10 3.25
C GLY A 248 5.28 -11.76 3.76
N LEU A 249 5.43 -10.57 4.34
CA LEU A 249 6.69 -10.14 4.95
C LEU A 249 6.91 -10.71 6.36
N THR A 250 5.91 -11.42 6.92
CA THR A 250 6.03 -12.03 8.24
C THR A 250 7.12 -13.10 8.22
N GLY A 251 8.10 -12.98 9.13
CA GLY A 251 9.24 -13.88 9.22
C GLY A 251 10.39 -13.52 8.28
N TYR A 252 10.28 -12.46 7.48
CA TYR A 252 11.41 -11.95 6.72
C TYR A 252 12.44 -11.31 7.66
N LYS A 253 13.61 -11.93 7.73
CA LYS A 253 14.76 -11.47 8.50
C LYS A 253 16.03 -11.66 7.71
N MET A 254 16.83 -10.60 7.64
CA MET A 254 18.13 -10.66 7.00
C MET A 254 19.10 -11.51 7.83
N ASN A 255 19.40 -12.72 7.35
CA ASN A 255 20.29 -13.67 8.04
C ASN A 255 21.78 -13.47 7.76
N LYS A 256 22.14 -12.77 6.67
CA LYS A 256 23.53 -12.44 6.32
C LYS A 256 23.64 -10.96 6.04
N ARG A 257 24.71 -10.33 6.51
CA ARG A 257 25.03 -8.92 6.25
C ARG A 257 25.01 -8.66 4.73
N VAL A 258 24.17 -7.73 4.29
CA VAL A 258 24.13 -7.26 2.90
C VAL A 258 24.83 -5.91 2.83
N GLY A 259 26.05 -5.93 2.31
CA GLY A 259 26.90 -4.75 2.22
C GLY A 259 27.14 -4.10 3.58
N ALA A 260 26.63 -2.87 3.73
CA ALA A 260 26.75 -2.04 4.92
C ALA A 260 25.73 -2.38 6.02
N ILE A 261 24.66 -3.11 5.71
CA ILE A 261 23.50 -3.26 6.60
C ILE A 261 23.72 -4.43 7.56
N GLU A 262 23.58 -4.17 8.85
CA GLU A 262 23.77 -5.14 9.93
C GLU A 262 22.44 -5.74 10.41
N GLU A 263 21.36 -4.95 10.35
CA GLU A 263 20.05 -5.37 10.84
C GLU A 263 18.94 -4.89 9.90
N PHE A 264 18.10 -5.83 9.44
CA PHE A 264 16.94 -5.57 8.61
C PHE A 264 15.89 -6.67 8.81
N GLU A 265 14.72 -6.30 9.33
CA GLU A 265 13.65 -7.24 9.68
C GLU A 265 12.27 -6.55 9.60
N PHE A 266 11.24 -7.24 9.12
CA PHE A 266 9.87 -6.74 9.16
C PHE A 266 9.14 -7.28 10.39
N LEU A 267 8.63 -6.36 11.19
CA LEU A 267 7.85 -6.68 12.39
C LEU A 267 6.35 -6.49 12.10
N PRO A 268 5.52 -7.55 12.16
CA PRO A 268 4.09 -7.40 11.95
C PRO A 268 3.45 -6.55 13.07
N MET A 269 2.56 -5.64 12.70
CA MET A 269 1.79 -4.81 13.65
C MET A 269 0.31 -5.23 13.74
N SER A 270 -0.24 -5.78 12.65
CA SER A 270 -1.58 -6.36 12.59
C SER A 270 -1.50 -7.83 12.16
N SER A 271 -2.48 -8.63 12.55
CA SER A 271 -2.56 -10.07 12.23
C SER A 271 -3.45 -10.38 11.01
N GLY A 272 -4.24 -9.42 10.54
CA GLY A 272 -5.16 -9.59 9.41
C GLY A 272 -4.43 -9.68 8.07
N LYS A 273 -4.99 -10.45 7.13
CA LYS A 273 -4.51 -10.53 5.75
C LYS A 273 -5.31 -9.58 4.87
N HIS A 274 -4.59 -8.74 4.14
CA HIS A 274 -5.21 -7.68 3.34
C HIS A 274 -4.63 -7.65 1.92
N LEU A 275 -5.41 -7.23 0.93
CA LEU A 275 -4.93 -7.14 -0.46
C LEU A 275 -3.98 -5.96 -0.70
N HIS A 276 -3.76 -5.12 0.30
CA HIS A 276 -2.81 -4.01 0.33
C HIS A 276 -2.02 -4.06 1.65
N LEU A 277 -0.75 -3.68 1.62
CA LEU A 277 0.08 -3.60 2.82
C LEU A 277 0.63 -2.19 3.06
N THR A 278 0.82 -1.86 4.34
CA THR A 278 1.50 -0.63 4.75
C THR A 278 2.80 -0.95 5.46
N ILE A 279 3.91 -0.37 5.00
CA ILE A 279 5.22 -0.47 5.66
C ILE A 279 5.53 0.86 6.33
N ALA A 280 5.62 0.81 7.65
CA ALA A 280 5.97 1.92 8.50
C ALA A 280 7.46 1.91 8.84
N VAL A 281 8.15 3.03 8.63
CA VAL A 281 9.60 3.15 8.80
C VAL A 281 9.92 4.23 9.83
N THR A 282 10.37 3.79 11.00
CA THR A 282 10.78 4.65 12.11
C THR A 282 12.14 5.27 11.83
N GLY A 283 12.29 6.58 12.06
CA GLY A 283 13.53 7.31 11.75
C GLY A 283 14.46 7.61 12.91
N TRP A 284 14.06 7.39 14.15
CA TRP A 284 14.93 7.50 15.33
C TRP A 284 14.27 6.76 16.49
N LEU A 285 15.08 6.36 17.48
CA LEU A 285 14.61 5.64 18.67
C LEU A 285 15.13 6.32 19.92
N CYS A 286 14.37 6.29 21.00
CA CYS A 286 14.84 6.79 22.28
C CYS A 286 14.49 5.88 23.46
N SER A 287 15.28 6.00 24.52
CA SER A 287 15.04 5.31 25.79
C SER A 287 13.78 5.89 26.45
N GLY A 288 12.64 5.20 26.31
CA GLY A 288 11.36 5.65 26.89
C GLY A 288 10.15 5.22 26.07
N LYS A 289 9.23 6.17 25.78
CA LYS A 289 7.98 5.92 25.02
C LYS A 289 8.20 5.39 23.60
N TYR A 290 9.38 5.61 23.01
CA TYR A 290 9.75 5.15 21.67
C TYR A 290 10.91 4.15 21.69
N SER A 291 10.97 3.30 22.72
CA SER A 291 11.97 2.23 22.83
C SER A 291 11.82 1.12 21.79
N SER A 292 10.66 1.05 21.13
CA SER A 292 10.39 0.08 20.07
C SER A 292 10.02 0.76 18.76
N PHE A 293 10.38 0.12 17.65
CA PHE A 293 10.05 0.59 16.31
C PHE A 293 8.54 0.73 16.07
N GLN A 294 7.73 -0.08 16.74
CA GLN A 294 6.27 -0.12 16.59
C GLN A 294 5.53 0.94 17.42
N ALA A 295 6.10 1.41 18.54
CA ALA A 295 5.43 2.37 19.43
C ALA A 295 4.98 3.67 18.71
N PRO A 296 5.81 4.28 17.84
CA PRO A 296 5.43 5.35 16.92
C PRO A 296 4.10 5.13 16.18
N TRP A 297 3.86 3.89 15.76
CA TRP A 297 2.77 3.52 14.84
C TRP A 297 1.59 2.87 15.55
N SER A 298 1.58 2.85 16.89
CA SER A 298 0.50 2.30 17.72
C SER A 298 -0.87 2.95 17.50
N SER A 299 -0.95 4.01 16.69
CA SER A 299 -2.22 4.64 16.30
C SER A 299 -2.40 4.73 14.80
N LEU A 300 -1.52 4.13 14.00
CA LEU A 300 -1.89 3.82 12.64
C LEU A 300 -3.18 2.96 12.74
N GLY A 301 -4.26 3.40 12.10
CA GLY A 301 -5.59 2.80 12.27
C GLY A 301 -5.54 1.29 12.08
N ALA A 302 -6.44 0.53 12.71
CA ALA A 302 -6.40 -0.94 12.69
C ALA A 302 -6.69 -1.58 11.32
N CYS A 303 -6.76 -0.80 10.24
CA CYS A 303 -7.16 -1.26 8.91
C CYS A 303 -5.95 -1.79 8.13
N GLY A 304 -6.10 -3.00 7.60
CA GLY A 304 -5.14 -3.62 6.69
C GLY A 304 -3.92 -4.29 7.34
N GLU A 305 -3.11 -4.93 6.49
CA GLU A 305 -1.89 -5.63 6.89
C GLU A 305 -0.73 -4.64 7.02
N GLN A 306 -0.15 -4.54 8.21
CA GLN A 306 0.83 -3.50 8.53
C GLN A 306 2.12 -4.09 9.07
N TYR A 307 3.24 -3.58 8.58
CA TYR A 307 4.59 -3.95 8.99
C TYR A 307 5.36 -2.73 9.45
N CYS A 308 6.16 -2.90 10.50
CA CYS A 308 7.16 -1.94 10.89
C CYS A 308 8.54 -2.44 10.47
N LEU A 309 9.32 -1.61 9.77
CA LEU A 309 10.69 -1.94 9.43
C LEU A 309 11.61 -1.71 10.61
N LYS A 310 12.27 -2.77 11.07
CA LYS A 310 13.36 -2.73 12.04
C LYS A 310 14.68 -2.68 11.30
N TRP A 311 15.44 -1.61 11.51
CA TRP A 311 16.72 -1.39 10.84
C TRP A 311 17.71 -0.69 11.77
N GLU A 312 18.97 -1.13 11.73
CA GLU A 312 20.11 -0.46 12.40
C GLU A 312 19.81 0.02 13.84
N SER A 313 19.17 -0.80 14.68
CA SER A 313 18.61 -0.37 15.97
C SER A 313 19.65 0.27 16.88
N ARG A 314 20.87 -0.28 16.87
CA ARG A 314 21.99 0.24 17.66
C ARG A 314 22.30 1.69 17.32
N TYR A 315 22.49 1.99 16.02
CA TYR A 315 22.83 3.34 15.57
C TYR A 315 21.68 4.32 15.77
N LEU A 316 20.43 3.89 15.58
CA LEU A 316 19.26 4.73 15.82
C LEU A 316 19.05 5.06 17.30
N LEU A 317 19.30 4.11 18.20
CA LEU A 317 19.25 4.33 19.65
C LEU A 317 20.39 5.23 20.12
N ASP A 318 21.62 4.98 19.63
CA ASP A 318 22.78 5.81 19.93
C ASP A 318 22.51 7.27 19.50
N LEU A 319 22.04 7.47 18.27
CA LEU A 319 21.66 8.79 17.75
C LEU A 319 20.55 9.44 18.59
N GLY A 320 19.47 8.73 18.88
CA GLY A 320 18.35 9.31 19.62
C GLY A 320 18.68 9.61 21.08
N SER A 321 19.52 8.80 21.73
CA SER A 321 20.00 9.09 23.09
C SER A 321 20.83 10.37 23.16
N ILE A 322 21.64 10.63 22.12
CA ILE A 322 22.39 11.87 21.96
C ILE A 322 21.40 13.01 21.74
N LEU A 323 20.47 12.89 20.78
CA LEU A 323 19.51 13.96 20.49
C LEU A 323 18.64 14.34 21.70
N ASP A 324 18.18 13.37 22.50
CA ASP A 324 17.42 13.62 23.72
C ASP A 324 18.25 14.36 24.77
N SER A 325 19.48 13.89 25.02
CA SER A 325 20.40 14.53 25.98
C SER A 325 20.69 15.99 25.60
N LEU A 326 20.78 16.26 24.30
CA LEU A 326 21.00 17.61 23.79
C LEU A 326 19.76 18.48 23.89
N TRP A 327 18.58 17.90 23.65
CA TRP A 327 17.33 18.61 23.84
C TRP A 327 17.17 19.04 25.30
N ASP A 328 17.38 18.12 26.24
CA ASP A 328 17.31 18.42 27.68
C ASP A 328 18.37 19.46 28.08
N GLY A 329 19.60 19.33 27.55
CA GLY A 329 20.67 20.32 27.74
C GLY A 329 20.28 21.71 27.24
N LEU A 330 19.76 21.82 26.02
CA LEU A 330 19.35 23.09 25.42
C LEU A 330 18.15 23.71 26.15
N VAL A 331 17.14 22.91 26.52
CA VAL A 331 15.99 23.37 27.31
C VAL A 331 16.45 23.90 28.66
N SER A 332 17.41 23.22 29.31
CA SER A 332 17.95 23.68 30.60
C SER A 332 18.65 25.04 30.47
N VAL A 333 19.45 25.25 29.42
CA VAL A 333 20.14 26.53 29.17
C VAL A 333 19.14 27.64 28.89
N VAL A 334 18.13 27.40 28.03
CA VAL A 334 17.08 28.37 27.74
C VAL A 334 16.25 28.70 28.99
N ALA A 335 15.93 27.71 29.82
CA ALA A 335 15.20 27.93 31.07
C ALA A 335 16.02 28.75 32.07
N GLN A 336 17.32 28.47 32.21
CA GLN A 336 18.23 29.23 33.05
C GLN A 336 18.40 30.68 32.56
N GLU A 337 18.42 30.88 31.24
CA GLU A 337 18.56 32.23 30.66
C GLU A 337 17.25 33.02 30.71
N ALA A 338 16.09 32.37 30.57
CA ALA A 338 14.77 32.99 30.73
C ALA A 338 14.50 33.45 32.17
N LEU A 339 15.11 32.78 33.16
CA LEU A 339 15.05 33.17 34.57
C LEU A 339 15.94 34.39 34.90
N LYS A 340 16.90 34.73 34.03
CA LYS A 340 17.71 35.94 34.16
C LYS A 340 16.95 37.10 33.55
N TYR A 341 16.09 37.75 34.34
CA TYR A 341 15.33 38.97 34.01
C TYR A 341 16.24 40.13 33.53
N THR A 342 16.74 40.03 32.30
CA THR A 342 17.61 41.03 31.70
C THR A 342 17.03 41.40 30.35
N VAL A 343 16.72 42.68 30.19
CA VAL A 343 16.03 43.30 29.04
C VAL A 343 16.83 43.18 27.71
N LEU A 344 17.98 42.49 27.72
CA LEU A 344 18.79 42.09 26.56
C LEU A 344 18.48 40.67 26.02
N SER A 345 17.50 39.97 26.61
CA SER A 345 17.11 38.59 26.26
C SER A 345 16.99 38.35 24.74
N GLY A 346 16.43 39.28 23.96
CA GLY A 346 16.22 39.07 22.52
C GLY A 346 17.51 38.87 21.71
N ILE A 347 18.60 39.59 22.03
CA ILE A 347 19.85 39.54 21.24
C ILE A 347 20.78 38.45 21.76
N VAL A 348 20.85 38.28 23.09
CA VAL A 348 21.67 37.21 23.70
C VAL A 348 21.11 35.85 23.32
N THR A 349 19.79 35.62 23.46
CA THR A 349 19.17 34.35 23.06
C THR A 349 19.34 34.06 21.56
N ALA A 350 19.34 35.08 20.70
CA ALA A 350 19.55 34.92 19.26
C ALA A 350 20.96 34.45 18.86
N LEU A 351 21.99 34.74 19.66
CA LEU A 351 23.37 34.32 19.41
C LEU A 351 23.76 33.07 20.22
N THR A 352 23.24 32.91 21.43
CA THR A 352 23.52 31.73 22.26
C THR A 352 22.92 30.47 21.64
N TRP A 353 21.74 30.56 21.03
CA TRP A 353 21.09 29.40 20.39
C TRP A 353 21.95 28.80 19.25
N PRO A 354 22.39 29.57 18.23
CA PRO A 354 23.30 29.05 17.20
C PRO A 354 24.65 28.58 17.75
N ALA A 355 25.26 29.29 18.70
CA ALA A 355 26.58 28.95 19.23
C ALA A 355 26.58 27.64 20.06
N SER A 356 25.57 27.46 20.91
CA SER A 356 25.38 26.21 21.66
C SER A 356 25.11 25.03 20.73
N LEU A 357 24.33 25.24 19.65
CA LEU A 357 24.13 24.22 18.64
C LEU A 357 25.41 23.88 17.87
N LEU A 358 26.25 24.86 17.51
CA LEU A 358 27.50 24.65 16.78
C LEU A 358 28.51 23.82 17.58
N ALA A 359 28.68 24.13 18.86
CA ALA A 359 29.59 23.39 19.74
C ALA A 359 29.22 21.89 19.81
N VAL A 360 27.91 21.63 19.83
CA VAL A 360 27.36 20.30 20.01
C VAL A 360 27.25 19.53 18.68
N ALA A 361 27.05 20.22 17.55
CA ALA A 361 26.98 19.58 16.23
C ALA A 361 28.20 18.70 15.92
N SER A 362 29.39 19.16 16.29
CA SER A 362 30.64 18.40 16.13
C SER A 362 30.63 17.01 16.78
N VAL A 363 29.84 16.82 17.85
CA VAL A 363 29.71 15.55 18.56
C VAL A 363 28.70 14.63 17.87
N ILE A 364 27.69 15.20 17.22
CA ILE A 364 26.60 14.50 16.53
C ILE A 364 26.96 14.14 15.10
N ASP A 365 27.82 14.93 14.44
CA ASP A 365 28.14 14.81 13.01
C ASP A 365 28.54 13.38 12.62
N ASN A 366 29.28 12.69 13.50
CA ASN A 366 29.68 11.30 13.25
C ASN A 366 28.49 10.30 13.38
N PRO A 367 27.76 10.17 14.51
CA PRO A 367 26.56 9.33 14.59
C PRO A 367 25.49 9.65 13.54
N TRP A 368 25.24 10.93 13.28
CA TRP A 368 24.28 11.38 12.28
C TRP A 368 24.72 11.02 10.86
N GLY A 369 25.98 11.27 10.50
CA GLY A 369 26.53 10.90 9.20
C GLY A 369 26.47 9.38 8.95
N VAL A 370 26.77 8.58 9.97
CA VAL A 370 26.61 7.11 9.90
C VAL A 370 25.16 6.74 9.63
N CYS A 371 24.20 7.32 10.36
CA CYS A 371 22.78 7.05 10.14
C CYS A 371 22.30 7.52 8.75
N LEU A 372 22.78 8.66 8.25
CA LEU A 372 22.47 9.13 6.90
C LEU A 372 22.97 8.17 5.82
N SER A 373 24.20 7.67 5.95
CA SER A 373 24.78 6.69 5.03
C SER A 373 24.03 5.35 5.08
N ARG A 374 23.79 4.82 6.29
CA ARG A 374 23.06 3.57 6.51
C ARG A 374 21.61 3.65 6.02
N SER A 375 20.91 4.77 6.23
CA SER A 375 19.53 4.94 5.75
C SER A 375 19.41 4.83 4.23
N ALA A 376 20.40 5.30 3.47
CA ALA A 376 20.43 5.17 2.02
C ALA A 376 20.59 3.70 1.59
N GLU A 377 21.51 2.98 2.22
CA GLU A 377 21.73 1.55 1.95
C GLU A 377 20.51 0.70 2.31
N VAL A 378 19.89 0.96 3.47
CA VAL A 378 18.63 0.32 3.88
C VAL A 378 17.51 0.60 2.89
N GLY A 379 17.42 1.83 2.35
CA GLY A 379 16.46 2.18 1.30
C GLY A 379 16.63 1.34 0.03
N LYS A 380 17.87 1.18 -0.45
CA LYS A 380 18.18 0.32 -1.61
C LYS A 380 17.84 -1.14 -1.35
N HIS A 381 18.11 -1.64 -0.14
CA HIS A 381 17.76 -3.01 0.22
C HIS A 381 16.24 -3.20 0.29
N LEU A 382 15.51 -2.23 0.85
CA LEU A 382 14.04 -2.24 0.83
C LEU A 382 13.49 -2.30 -0.60
N ALA A 383 14.07 -1.52 -1.53
CA ALA A 383 13.70 -1.59 -2.95
C ALA A 383 13.92 -3.00 -3.54
N GLN A 384 15.04 -3.67 -3.21
CA GLN A 384 15.26 -5.06 -3.64
C GLN A 384 14.23 -6.05 -3.08
N VAL A 385 13.82 -5.87 -1.81
CA VAL A 385 12.76 -6.71 -1.21
C VAL A 385 11.44 -6.52 -1.95
N LEU A 386 11.06 -5.25 -2.19
CA LEU A 386 9.82 -4.92 -2.89
C LEU A 386 9.83 -5.44 -4.34
N ARG A 387 10.98 -5.34 -5.03
CA ARG A 387 11.20 -5.84 -6.39
C ARG A 387 11.13 -7.36 -6.47
N SER A 388 11.66 -8.06 -5.47
CA SER A 388 11.58 -9.52 -5.38
C SER A 388 10.21 -10.02 -4.90
N GLN A 389 9.24 -9.11 -4.71
CA GLN A 389 7.84 -9.39 -4.39
C GLN A 389 7.68 -10.34 -3.22
N GLN A 390 8.55 -10.22 -2.20
CA GLN A 390 8.49 -11.07 -1.00
C GLN A 390 7.18 -10.84 -0.23
N GLN A 391 6.66 -9.61 -0.31
CA GLN A 391 5.35 -9.23 0.22
C GLN A 391 4.16 -9.83 -0.54
N GLY A 392 4.42 -10.46 -1.69
CA GLY A 392 3.42 -10.84 -2.69
C GLY A 392 3.17 -9.76 -3.74
N LYS A 393 2.44 -10.11 -4.79
CA LYS A 393 2.06 -9.26 -5.92
C LYS A 393 0.89 -8.35 -5.56
N ARG A 394 1.11 -7.46 -4.59
CA ARG A 394 0.09 -6.55 -4.08
C ARG A 394 0.63 -5.15 -3.81
N PRO A 395 -0.23 -4.11 -3.78
CA PRO A 395 0.18 -2.73 -3.61
C PRO A 395 0.76 -2.47 -2.21
N VAL A 396 1.76 -1.60 -2.15
CA VAL A 396 2.47 -1.22 -0.92
C VAL A 396 2.35 0.28 -0.68
N SER A 397 1.85 0.69 0.48
CA SER A 397 1.99 2.07 0.96
C SER A 397 3.16 2.20 1.92
N LEU A 398 3.95 3.26 1.77
CA LEU A 398 5.14 3.52 2.57
C LEU A 398 4.90 4.76 3.44
N ILE A 399 5.11 4.63 4.75
CA ILE A 399 5.03 5.76 5.67
C ILE A 399 6.28 5.82 6.53
N GLY A 400 6.88 7.00 6.63
CA GLY A 400 8.08 7.17 7.45
C GLY A 400 8.27 8.61 7.89
N PHE A 401 9.07 8.75 8.94
CA PHE A 401 9.43 10.07 9.47
C PHE A 401 10.93 10.16 9.72
N SER A 402 11.49 11.37 9.69
CA SER A 402 12.92 11.63 9.88
C SER A 402 13.80 10.72 9.00
N LEU A 403 14.82 10.04 9.54
CA LEU A 403 15.66 9.12 8.77
C LEU A 403 14.89 7.95 8.14
N GLY A 404 13.71 7.60 8.67
CA GLY A 404 12.83 6.58 8.08
C GLY A 404 12.15 7.08 6.81
N ALA A 405 11.83 8.38 6.73
CA ALA A 405 11.42 9.01 5.49
C ALA A 405 12.58 9.04 4.46
N ARG A 406 13.82 9.20 4.93
CA ARG A 406 15.02 9.10 4.08
C ARG A 406 15.23 7.68 3.53
N VAL A 407 15.02 6.63 4.33
CA VAL A 407 15.01 5.23 3.85
C VAL A 407 14.02 5.07 2.70
N ILE A 408 12.79 5.59 2.84
CA ILE A 408 11.77 5.52 1.79
C ILE A 408 12.19 6.30 0.54
N TYR A 409 12.75 7.50 0.70
CA TYR A 409 13.25 8.30 -0.43
C TYR A 409 14.27 7.51 -1.27
N PHE A 410 15.29 6.92 -0.64
CA PHE A 410 16.29 6.12 -1.36
C PHE A 410 15.73 4.80 -1.91
N CYS A 411 14.71 4.24 -1.27
CA CYS A 411 13.97 3.11 -1.83
C CYS A 411 13.27 3.50 -3.14
N LEU A 412 12.59 4.64 -3.19
CA LEU A 412 11.95 5.14 -4.40
C LEU A 412 12.97 5.50 -5.49
N GLU A 413 14.11 6.07 -5.10
CA GLU A 413 15.19 6.41 -6.05
C GLU A 413 15.74 5.16 -6.73
N GLU A 414 15.98 4.09 -5.97
CA GLU A 414 16.41 2.80 -6.50
C GLU A 414 15.35 2.18 -7.42
N LEU A 415 14.08 2.18 -7.00
CA LEU A 415 12.97 1.70 -7.84
C LEU A 415 12.79 2.52 -9.12
N ALA A 416 13.09 3.82 -9.09
CA ALA A 416 12.97 4.72 -10.25
C ALA A 416 14.13 4.60 -11.25
N ASN A 417 15.24 4.01 -10.84
CA ASN A 417 16.37 3.72 -11.74
C ASN A 417 16.17 2.41 -12.53
N ASP A 418 15.36 1.49 -12.00
CA ASP A 418 15.05 0.20 -12.62
C ASP A 418 13.76 0.24 -13.45
N GLN A 419 13.74 -0.45 -14.59
CA GLN A 419 12.53 -0.62 -15.41
C GLN A 419 11.62 -1.71 -14.81
N GLY A 420 10.30 -1.49 -14.83
CA GLY A 420 9.30 -2.49 -14.42
C GLY A 420 8.97 -2.48 -12.93
N SER A 421 9.43 -1.47 -12.18
CA SER A 421 9.05 -1.24 -10.78
C SER A 421 7.74 -0.47 -10.64
N GLU A 422 7.13 -0.03 -11.74
CA GLU A 422 5.84 0.68 -11.71
C GLU A 422 4.71 -0.28 -11.29
N GLY A 423 3.87 0.17 -10.36
CA GLY A 423 2.73 -0.62 -9.88
C GLY A 423 3.00 -1.40 -8.59
N VAL A 424 4.17 -1.24 -7.97
CA VAL A 424 4.46 -1.80 -6.63
C VAL A 424 4.05 -0.83 -5.52
N VAL A 425 4.46 0.43 -5.63
CA VAL A 425 4.20 1.45 -4.60
C VAL A 425 2.93 2.22 -4.92
N GLU A 426 1.99 2.22 -3.98
CA GLU A 426 0.73 2.95 -4.07
C GLU A 426 0.86 4.39 -3.59
N ASP A 427 0.95 4.59 -2.28
CA ASP A 427 1.03 5.90 -1.65
C ASP A 427 2.28 6.00 -0.78
N VAL A 428 2.81 7.21 -0.68
CA VAL A 428 4.01 7.50 0.13
C VAL A 428 3.73 8.68 1.04
N VAL A 429 4.04 8.54 2.33
CA VAL A 429 3.92 9.59 3.33
C VAL A 429 5.27 9.80 4.01
N LEU A 430 5.84 10.98 3.81
CA LEU A 430 7.15 11.38 4.32
C LEU A 430 6.99 12.54 5.28
N LEU A 431 7.47 12.35 6.50
CA LEU A 431 7.34 13.33 7.57
C LEU A 431 8.73 13.82 8.00
N GLY A 432 9.07 15.07 7.71
CA GLY A 432 10.34 15.67 8.13
C GLY A 432 11.54 14.99 7.48
N ALA A 433 11.49 14.74 6.17
CA ALA A 433 12.50 13.97 5.46
C ALA A 433 13.82 14.76 5.30
N PRO A 434 14.96 14.25 5.83
CA PRO A 434 16.28 14.84 5.62
C PRO A 434 16.82 14.44 4.24
N VAL A 435 16.22 14.97 3.17
CA VAL A 435 16.58 14.66 1.77
C VAL A 435 16.49 15.90 0.89
N ASP A 436 17.07 15.81 -0.30
CA ASP A 436 17.04 16.90 -1.29
C ASP A 436 15.60 17.23 -1.69
N GLY A 437 15.25 18.51 -1.63
CA GLY A 437 13.97 19.04 -2.09
C GLY A 437 13.96 19.45 -3.57
N SER A 438 14.96 19.09 -4.37
CA SER A 438 15.05 19.49 -5.78
C SER A 438 13.96 18.87 -6.65
N GLU A 439 13.30 19.71 -7.47
CA GLU A 439 12.18 19.29 -8.31
C GLU A 439 12.51 18.08 -9.21
N LYS A 440 13.71 18.08 -9.80
CA LYS A 440 14.16 17.03 -10.73
C LYS A 440 14.17 15.64 -10.10
N ALA A 441 14.57 15.53 -8.83
CA ALA A 441 14.56 14.26 -8.13
C ALA A 441 13.12 13.77 -7.94
N TRP A 442 12.25 14.63 -7.40
CA TRP A 442 10.86 14.28 -7.11
C TRP A 442 10.01 13.98 -8.34
N GLN A 443 10.28 14.64 -9.47
CA GLN A 443 9.66 14.28 -10.77
C GLN A 443 10.03 12.88 -11.26
N ARG A 444 11.20 12.35 -10.88
CA ARG A 444 11.57 10.96 -11.18
C ARG A 444 10.88 10.00 -10.22
N LEU A 445 10.86 10.32 -8.94
CA LEU A 445 10.23 9.48 -7.91
C LEU A 445 8.71 9.34 -8.12
N SER A 446 8.03 10.40 -8.55
CA SER A 446 6.58 10.39 -8.79
C SER A 446 6.11 9.48 -9.92
N LYS A 447 7.04 9.02 -10.79
CA LYS A 447 6.75 8.05 -11.86
C LYS A 447 6.53 6.64 -11.34
N VAL A 448 7.23 6.26 -10.28
CA VAL A 448 7.16 4.92 -9.66
C VAL A 448 5.92 4.81 -8.76
N VAL A 449 5.58 5.90 -8.07
CA VAL A 449 4.43 5.95 -7.16
C VAL A 449 3.14 6.08 -7.96
N ALA A 450 2.21 5.14 -7.78
CA ALA A 450 0.94 5.14 -8.50
C ALA A 450 0.03 6.28 -8.03
N GLY A 451 -0.09 6.47 -6.72
CA GLY A 451 -0.97 7.41 -6.06
C GLY A 451 -0.27 8.71 -5.66
N LYS A 452 -0.35 9.04 -4.37
CA LYS A 452 0.07 10.32 -3.80
C LYS A 452 1.40 10.20 -3.06
N ILE A 453 2.21 11.26 -3.15
CA ILE A 453 3.40 11.47 -2.33
C ILE A 453 3.10 12.65 -1.41
N VAL A 454 2.91 12.38 -0.12
CA VAL A 454 2.70 13.41 0.90
C VAL A 454 4.04 13.79 1.51
N ASN A 455 4.41 15.06 1.39
CA ASN A 455 5.53 15.65 2.10
C ASN A 455 5.02 16.52 3.25
N GLY A 456 5.07 15.97 4.46
CA GLY A 456 4.85 16.70 5.70
C GLY A 456 6.13 17.40 6.13
N TYR A 457 6.17 18.73 6.05
CA TYR A 457 7.34 19.53 6.39
C TYR A 457 7.08 20.42 7.61
N CYS A 458 8.13 20.72 8.36
CA CYS A 458 8.09 21.64 9.49
C CYS A 458 9.18 22.70 9.32
N ARG A 459 8.79 23.97 9.17
CA ARG A 459 9.73 25.07 8.96
C ARG A 459 10.59 25.36 10.19
N GLY A 460 10.05 25.05 11.37
CA GLY A 460 10.70 25.26 12.66
C GLY A 460 11.55 24.09 13.14
N ASP A 461 11.75 23.04 12.33
CA ASP A 461 12.54 21.89 12.74
C ASP A 461 14.02 22.28 12.90
N TRP A 462 14.47 22.40 14.15
CA TRP A 462 15.83 22.83 14.45
C TRP A 462 16.89 21.79 14.03
N LEU A 463 16.54 20.50 14.10
CA LEU A 463 17.45 19.39 13.77
C LEU A 463 17.77 19.43 12.28
N LEU A 464 16.75 19.54 11.43
CA LEU A 464 16.95 19.70 9.99
C LEU A 464 17.51 21.08 9.64
N GLY A 465 17.02 22.14 10.28
CA GLY A 465 17.41 23.52 10.00
C GLY A 465 18.87 23.81 10.31
N PHE A 466 19.45 23.11 11.29
CA PHE A 466 20.81 23.34 11.74
C PHE A 466 21.76 22.18 11.41
N LEU A 467 21.49 20.97 11.92
CA LEU A 467 22.41 19.82 11.77
C LEU A 467 22.44 19.29 10.34
N TYR A 468 21.31 19.21 9.66
CA TYR A 468 21.33 18.76 8.26
C TYR A 468 22.02 19.79 7.35
N ARG A 469 21.76 21.09 7.55
CA ARG A 469 22.38 22.17 6.76
C ARG A 469 23.87 22.38 7.06
N SER A 470 24.32 22.15 8.30
CA SER A 470 25.74 22.23 8.64
C SER A 470 26.55 21.09 8.02
N SER A 471 25.95 19.90 7.92
CA SER A 471 26.64 18.69 7.43
C SER A 471 26.37 18.38 5.95
N SER A 472 25.40 19.05 5.30
CA SER A 472 25.05 18.87 3.89
C SER A 472 25.00 20.19 3.12
N VAL A 473 25.63 20.25 1.93
CA VAL A 473 25.67 21.44 1.02
C VAL A 473 24.30 21.76 0.37
N GLN A 474 23.23 21.05 0.74
CA GLN A 474 21.93 21.15 0.10
C GLN A 474 21.11 22.30 0.71
N LEU A 475 20.86 23.33 -0.10
CA LEU A 475 20.04 24.50 0.28
C LEU A 475 18.55 24.16 0.42
N SER A 476 18.07 23.13 -0.30
CA SER A 476 16.67 22.71 -0.32
C SER A 476 16.48 21.37 0.38
N VAL A 477 15.78 21.37 1.53
CA VAL A 477 15.53 20.17 2.34
C VAL A 477 14.03 19.88 2.37
N ALA A 478 13.61 18.72 1.86
CA ALA A 478 12.18 18.38 1.74
C ALA A 478 11.43 18.45 3.08
N GLY A 479 12.06 18.09 4.20
CA GLY A 479 11.47 18.15 5.53
C GLY A 479 11.29 19.56 6.12
N LEU A 480 11.91 20.60 5.54
CA LEU A 480 11.82 21.98 6.04
C LEU A 480 10.90 22.89 5.20
N GLN A 481 10.64 22.51 3.95
CA GLN A 481 9.96 23.36 3.00
C GLN A 481 9.18 22.53 1.97
N PRO A 482 8.17 23.12 1.31
CA PRO A 482 7.42 22.42 0.29
C PRO A 482 8.33 22.06 -0.90
N ILE A 483 8.11 20.87 -1.47
CA ILE A 483 8.72 20.44 -2.72
C ILE A 483 8.02 21.22 -3.83
N ASN A 484 8.77 22.07 -4.54
CA ASN A 484 8.25 22.83 -5.67
C ASN A 484 8.21 21.93 -6.91
N SER A 485 7.10 21.23 -7.13
CA SER A 485 6.88 20.37 -8.29
C SER A 485 5.53 20.67 -8.92
N GLN A 486 5.48 20.62 -10.25
CA GLN A 486 4.23 20.74 -11.02
C GLN A 486 3.39 19.45 -11.01
N ASP A 487 3.94 18.34 -10.48
CA ASP A 487 3.24 17.07 -10.44
C ASP A 487 2.16 17.07 -9.35
N ARG A 488 0.90 16.92 -9.77
CA ARG A 488 -0.27 16.86 -8.88
C ARG A 488 -0.25 15.69 -7.88
N LYS A 489 0.59 14.68 -8.08
CA LYS A 489 0.75 13.57 -7.13
C LYS A 489 1.46 14.00 -5.84
N ILE A 490 2.24 15.08 -5.89
CA ILE A 490 3.02 15.56 -4.75
C ILE A 490 2.17 16.56 -3.96
N ILE A 491 1.85 16.20 -2.71
CA ILE A 491 1.04 17.00 -1.80
C ILE A 491 1.93 17.46 -0.66
N ASN A 492 2.12 18.77 -0.54
CA ASN A 492 2.88 19.36 0.56
C ASN A 492 1.95 19.76 1.70
N VAL A 493 2.26 19.31 2.92
CA VAL A 493 1.50 19.61 4.13
C VAL A 493 2.41 20.33 5.12
N ASP A 494 2.05 21.57 5.49
CA ASP A 494 2.77 22.33 6.51
C ASP A 494 2.32 21.88 7.90
N LEU A 495 3.25 21.33 8.67
CA LEU A 495 3.02 20.80 10.01
C LEU A 495 3.52 21.75 11.11
N SER A 496 4.00 22.94 10.74
CA SER A 496 4.63 23.90 11.67
C SER A 496 3.66 24.43 12.75
N SER A 497 2.35 24.44 12.47
CA SER A 497 1.33 24.88 13.44
C SER A 497 1.06 23.87 14.55
N VAL A 498 1.38 22.59 14.31
CA VAL A 498 1.15 21.50 15.25
C VAL A 498 2.46 21.07 15.90
N VAL A 499 3.55 21.13 15.13
CA VAL A 499 4.90 20.84 15.57
C VAL A 499 5.58 22.15 15.96
N SER A 500 5.58 22.49 17.25
CA SER A 500 6.18 23.75 17.70
C SER A 500 7.71 23.80 17.60
N LYS A 501 8.43 22.66 17.54
CA LYS A 501 9.91 22.63 17.74
C LYS A 501 10.71 21.58 16.94
N CYS A 502 10.32 20.30 16.93
CA CYS A 502 11.02 19.24 16.18
C CYS A 502 10.06 18.09 15.88
N MET A 503 10.07 17.55 14.66
CA MET A 503 9.18 16.42 14.31
C MET A 503 9.51 15.14 15.08
N CYS A 504 10.71 15.04 15.66
CA CYS A 504 11.10 13.97 16.57
C CYS A 504 10.25 14.00 17.86
N ALA A 505 9.95 15.16 18.43
CA ALA A 505 9.36 15.25 19.77
C ALA A 505 7.84 14.98 19.84
N MET A 506 7.17 14.70 18.72
CA MET A 506 5.71 14.62 18.67
C MET A 506 5.16 13.19 18.64
N SER A 507 4.01 13.01 19.28
CA SER A 507 3.19 11.81 19.14
C SER A 507 2.67 11.74 17.70
N ILE A 508 3.14 10.74 16.95
CA ILE A 508 2.72 10.44 15.57
C ILE A 508 1.20 10.33 15.43
N LYS A 509 0.48 10.04 16.53
CA LYS A 509 -0.98 10.12 16.62
C LYS A 509 -1.55 11.45 16.10
N SER A 510 -0.91 12.58 16.42
CA SER A 510 -1.37 13.92 15.99
C SER A 510 -1.00 14.22 14.53
N LEU A 511 0.12 13.68 14.05
CA LEU A 511 0.60 13.86 12.68
C LEU A 511 -0.23 13.06 11.67
N LEU A 512 -0.55 11.81 12.00
CA LEU A 512 -1.41 10.95 11.18
C LEU A 512 -2.82 11.56 11.02
N PHE A 513 -3.32 12.22 12.07
CA PHE A 513 -4.58 12.96 12.08
C PHE A 513 -4.60 14.15 11.10
N LEU A 514 -3.48 14.88 10.97
CA LEU A 514 -3.36 16.03 10.05
C LEU A 514 -3.12 15.63 8.60
N VAL A 515 -2.48 14.48 8.39
CA VAL A 515 -2.16 13.94 7.07
C VAL A 515 -3.35 13.19 6.45
N GLY A 516 -4.46 13.05 7.18
CA GLY A 516 -5.70 12.47 6.65
C GLY A 516 -5.72 10.95 6.62
N ILE A 517 -4.88 10.28 7.43
CA ILE A 517 -4.94 8.82 7.59
C ILE A 517 -6.05 8.51 8.61
N GLN A 518 -7.11 7.82 8.16
CA GLN A 518 -8.30 7.55 8.97
C GLN A 518 -8.04 6.53 10.09
N PHE A 519 -8.77 6.69 11.21
CA PHE A 519 -8.76 5.82 12.39
C PHE A 519 -10.16 5.19 12.58
N PRO A 520 -10.28 3.99 13.17
CA PRO A 520 -11.57 3.48 13.62
C PRO A 520 -12.06 4.32 14.82
N GLY A 521 -13.27 4.92 14.73
CA GLY A 521 -13.88 5.77 15.76
C GLY A 521 -14.22 7.21 15.36
N TRP A 522 -14.22 7.51 14.05
CA TRP A 522 -14.55 8.83 13.54
C TRP A 522 -16.06 9.14 13.68
N ASN A 523 -16.39 10.10 14.56
CA ASN A 523 -17.75 10.61 14.70
C ASN A 523 -18.07 11.59 13.56
N SER A 524 -19.24 11.40 12.94
CA SER A 524 -19.71 11.98 11.67
C SER A 524 -19.87 13.51 11.60
N ASN A 525 -19.57 14.26 12.67
CA ASN A 525 -19.82 15.70 12.73
C ASN A 525 -18.68 16.58 12.18
N TYR A 526 -17.53 15.99 11.82
CA TYR A 526 -16.40 16.71 11.20
C TYR A 526 -16.18 16.37 9.72
N SER A 527 -17.10 15.62 9.10
CA SER A 527 -17.01 15.22 7.69
C SER A 527 -17.21 16.39 6.71
N THR A 528 -17.91 17.43 7.15
CA THR A 528 -18.25 18.60 6.34
C THR A 528 -17.02 19.42 5.98
N GLN A 529 -16.06 19.60 6.89
CA GLN A 529 -14.87 20.41 6.62
C GLN A 529 -13.92 19.78 5.58
N TRP A 530 -13.86 18.45 5.49
CA TRP A 530 -13.03 17.75 4.48
C TRP A 530 -13.76 17.56 3.14
N HIS A 531 -15.08 17.34 3.15
CA HIS A 531 -15.87 17.40 1.91
C HIS A 531 -15.77 18.80 1.30
N ASP A 532 -15.81 19.86 2.10
CA ASP A 532 -15.69 21.23 1.61
C ASP A 532 -14.27 21.55 1.11
N ILE A 533 -13.20 20.98 1.68
CA ILE A 533 -11.82 21.19 1.18
C ILE A 533 -11.56 20.40 -0.11
N ILE A 534 -12.05 19.17 -0.23
CA ILE A 534 -11.89 18.35 -1.45
C ILE A 534 -12.80 18.88 -2.59
N ILE A 535 -14.02 19.33 -2.27
CA ILE A 535 -14.93 19.97 -3.24
C ILE A 535 -14.42 21.37 -3.60
N SER A 536 -13.89 22.15 -2.65
CA SER A 536 -13.26 23.45 -2.93
C SER A 536 -12.04 23.32 -3.83
N GLN A 537 -11.17 22.32 -3.60
CA GLN A 537 -10.00 22.14 -4.45
C GLN A 537 -10.33 21.55 -5.83
N SER A 538 -11.31 20.65 -5.94
CA SER A 538 -11.80 20.17 -7.25
C SER A 538 -12.54 21.25 -8.03
N GLN A 539 -13.37 22.08 -7.38
CA GLN A 539 -14.00 23.24 -8.02
C GLN A 539 -12.99 24.34 -8.40
N SER A 540 -11.93 24.54 -7.60
CA SER A 540 -10.85 25.47 -7.95
C SER A 540 -10.05 25.00 -9.15
N LEU A 541 -9.83 23.69 -9.30
CA LEU A 541 -9.18 23.07 -10.46
C LEU A 541 -10.04 23.16 -11.73
N ILE A 542 -11.36 23.02 -11.61
CA ILE A 542 -12.31 23.20 -12.73
C ILE A 542 -12.37 24.68 -13.14
N SER A 543 -12.39 25.60 -12.17
CA SER A 543 -12.39 27.06 -12.41
C SER A 543 -11.08 27.56 -13.02
N PHE A 544 -9.95 26.94 -12.66
CA PHE A 544 -8.63 27.29 -13.22
C PHE A 544 -8.43 26.78 -14.65
N GLN A 545 -9.15 25.73 -15.07
CA GLN A 545 -9.19 25.29 -16.47
C GLN A 545 -10.14 26.12 -17.33
N LEU A 546 -11.28 26.59 -16.77
CA LEU A 546 -12.20 27.51 -17.47
C LEU A 546 -11.62 28.93 -17.65
N ALA A 547 -10.66 29.35 -16.83
CA ALA A 547 -9.99 30.66 -16.95
C ALA A 547 -8.82 30.66 -17.97
N LYS A 548 -8.55 29.53 -18.64
CA LYS A 548 -7.50 29.38 -19.68
C LYS A 548 -8.06 29.04 -21.07
N ILE A 549 -9.38 29.06 -21.24
CA ILE A 549 -10.10 29.12 -22.52
C ILE A 549 -10.68 30.53 -22.60
#